data_AF-A0A9D7DWM9-F1
#
_entry.id   AF-A0A9D7DWM9-F1
#
_cell.length_a   1.000
_cell.length_b   1.000
_cell.length_c   1.000
_cell.angle_alpha   90.00
_cell.angle_beta   90.00
_cell.angle_gamma   90.00
#
_symmetry.space_group_name_H-M   'P 1'
#
loop_
_entity.id
_entity.type
_entity.pdbx_description
1 polymer ?
#
loop_
_entity_poly.entity_id
_entity_poly.type
_entity_poly.pdbx_seq_one_letter_code
_entity_poly.pdbx_strand_id
1 'polypeptide(L)'
;MSPEAHDFVRELGCLKIHIQRLEDRLRKNELAGIEGEAAEVETNLVRLLRAQRALPRNEQQQMRRRFVALRQDALKTLEISRRILDESLRATVELLEVIEANNNYDGRHGGRSIMIDRKA
;
A
#
# COMPACT_ATOMS: atom_id res chain seq x y z
N MET A 1 -6.48 24.88 25.33
CA MET A 1 -5.54 23.83 24.87
C MET A 1 -4.29 24.55 24.38
N SER A 2 -3.12 23.96 24.59
CA SER A 2 -1.85 24.47 24.07
C SER A 2 -1.84 24.44 22.53
N PRO A 3 -1.08 25.29 21.84
CA PRO A 3 -0.86 25.19 20.38
C PRO A 3 -0.42 23.78 19.96
N GLU A 4 0.45 23.15 20.75
CA GLU A 4 0.95 21.79 20.53
C GLU A 4 -0.18 20.76 20.62
N ALA A 5 -1.12 20.93 21.55
CA ALA A 5 -2.30 20.06 21.65
C ALA A 5 -3.26 20.23 20.48
N HIS A 6 -3.40 21.44 19.94
CA HIS A 6 -4.18 21.68 18.72
C HIS A 6 -3.55 20.98 17.52
N ASP A 7 -2.24 21.10 17.35
CA ASP A 7 -1.52 20.41 16.28
C ASP A 7 -1.60 18.89 16.43
N PHE A 8 -1.42 18.37 17.64
CA PHE A 8 -1.54 16.93 17.87
C PHE A 8 -2.93 16.39 17.50
N VAL A 9 -4.01 17.10 17.86
CA VAL A 9 -5.37 16.70 17.49
C VAL A 9 -5.61 16.82 15.98
N ARG A 10 -5.03 17.84 15.33
CA ARG A 10 -5.07 17.99 13.87
C ARG A 10 -4.40 16.79 13.18
N GLU A 11 -3.20 16.42 13.60
CA GLU A 11 -2.47 15.27 13.05
C GLU A 11 -3.20 13.94 13.31
N LEU A 12 -3.87 13.78 14.48
CA LEU A 12 -4.75 12.62 14.73
C LEU A 12 -5.89 12.54 13.71
N GLY A 13 -6.53 13.67 13.41
CA GLY A 13 -7.62 13.75 12.43
C GLY A 13 -7.14 13.39 11.03
N CYS A 14 -6.01 13.97 10.59
CA CYS A 14 -5.40 13.67 9.29
C CYS A 14 -5.06 12.19 9.16
N LEU A 15 -4.37 11.61 10.14
CA LEU A 15 -3.99 10.20 10.11
C LEU A 15 -5.23 9.29 10.01
N LYS A 16 -6.29 9.59 10.78
CA LYS A 16 -7.54 8.82 10.72
C LYS A 16 -8.16 8.82 9.33
N ILE A 17 -8.21 9.96 8.66
CA ILE A 17 -8.78 10.08 7.31
C ILE A 17 -7.98 9.23 6.31
N HIS A 18 -6.64 9.30 6.35
CA HIS A 18 -5.79 8.55 5.43
C HIS A 18 -5.84 7.04 5.68
N ILE A 19 -5.93 6.59 6.95
CA ILE A 19 -6.16 5.18 7.28
C ILE A 19 -7.49 4.71 6.67
N GLN A 20 -8.57 5.46 6.84
CA GLN A 20 -9.89 5.08 6.30
C GLN A 20 -9.88 4.98 4.77
N ARG A 21 -9.23 5.93 4.09
CA ARG A 21 -9.07 5.89 2.63
C ARG A 21 -8.27 4.68 2.19
N LEU A 22 -7.18 4.38 2.88
CA LEU A 22 -6.35 3.21 2.58
C LEU A 22 -7.14 1.91 2.77
N GLU A 23 -7.86 1.79 3.88
CA GLU A 23 -8.74 0.64 4.15
C GLU A 23 -9.85 0.49 3.11
N ASP A 24 -10.43 1.59 2.63
CA ASP A 24 -11.43 1.56 1.56
C ASP A 24 -10.82 1.07 0.25
N ARG A 25 -9.63 1.56 -0.13
CA ARG A 25 -8.91 1.11 -1.34
C ARG A 25 -8.53 -0.36 -1.27
N LEU A 26 -8.00 -0.80 -0.13
CA LEU A 26 -7.67 -2.22 0.14
C LEU A 26 -8.91 -3.10 0.00
N ARG A 27 -10.05 -2.69 0.58
CA ARG A 27 -11.31 -3.44 0.47
C ARG A 27 -11.83 -3.55 -0.96
N LYS A 28 -11.59 -2.53 -1.79
CA LYS A 28 -12.00 -2.53 -3.20
C LYS A 28 -10.95 -3.14 -4.15
N ASN A 29 -9.81 -3.60 -3.62
CA ASN A 29 -8.65 -4.03 -4.41
C ASN A 29 -8.19 -2.98 -5.43
N GLU A 30 -8.34 -1.69 -5.10
CA GLU A 30 -7.89 -0.58 -5.94
C GLU A 30 -6.37 -0.40 -5.79
N LEU A 31 -5.57 -1.31 -6.38
CA LEU A 31 -4.10 -1.28 -6.28
C LEU A 31 -3.51 0.09 -6.67
N ALA A 32 -4.14 0.73 -7.66
CA ALA A 32 -3.85 2.10 -8.05
C ALA A 32 -4.15 3.06 -6.88
N GLY A 33 -3.09 3.57 -6.27
CA GLY A 33 -3.16 4.55 -5.18
C GLY A 33 -3.03 3.96 -3.77
N ILE A 34 -2.92 2.63 -3.60
CA ILE A 34 -2.55 2.04 -2.29
C ILE A 34 -1.18 2.57 -1.85
N GLU A 35 -0.19 2.57 -2.75
CA GLU A 35 1.16 3.03 -2.45
C GLU A 35 1.17 4.51 -2.03
N GLY A 36 0.50 5.38 -2.80
CA GLY A 36 0.41 6.81 -2.49
C GLY A 36 -0.29 7.08 -1.16
N GLU A 37 -1.41 6.40 -0.89
CA GLU A 37 -2.14 6.58 0.37
C GLU A 37 -1.37 5.98 1.57
N ALA A 38 -0.66 4.88 1.38
CA ALA A 38 0.24 4.32 2.39
C ALA A 38 1.36 5.30 2.76
N ALA A 39 1.98 5.95 1.77
CA ALA A 39 2.99 6.97 2.01
C ALA A 39 2.45 8.18 2.80
N GLU A 40 1.20 8.58 2.57
CA GLU A 40 0.53 9.61 3.36
C GLU A 40 0.27 9.15 4.80
N VAL A 41 -0.17 7.90 5.01
CA VAL A 41 -0.33 7.32 6.35
C VAL A 41 1.01 7.31 7.10
N GLU A 42 2.10 6.89 6.46
CA GLU A 42 3.44 6.91 7.06
C GLU A 42 3.89 8.32 7.43
N THR A 43 3.73 9.28 6.51
CA THR A 43 4.09 10.69 6.71
C THR A 43 3.34 11.29 7.89
N ASN A 44 2.02 11.11 7.94
CA ASN A 44 1.19 11.60 9.03
C ASN A 44 1.47 10.88 10.35
N LEU A 45 1.80 9.59 10.32
CA LEU A 45 2.20 8.86 11.52
C LEU A 45 3.50 9.43 12.11
N VAL A 46 4.50 9.72 11.29
CA VAL A 46 5.76 10.35 11.74
C VAL A 46 5.50 11.74 12.31
N ARG A 47 4.66 12.56 11.67
CA ARG A 47 4.25 13.88 12.19
C ARG A 47 3.55 13.76 13.53
N LEU A 48 2.61 12.82 13.66
CA LEU A 48 1.90 12.55 14.90
C LEU A 48 2.83 12.11 16.04
N LEU A 49 3.82 11.26 15.75
CA LEU A 49 4.85 10.86 16.74
C LEU A 49 5.67 12.05 17.23
N ARG A 50 6.02 12.99 16.34
CA ARG A 50 6.74 14.22 16.71
C ARG A 50 5.86 15.12 17.57
N ALA A 51 4.61 15.34 17.18
CA ALA A 51 3.65 16.13 17.95
C ALA A 51 3.39 15.52 19.33
N GLN A 52 3.28 14.19 19.45
CA GLN A 52 3.09 13.50 20.72
C GLN A 52 4.23 13.78 21.71
N ARG A 53 5.47 13.82 21.22
CA ARG A 53 6.67 14.07 22.04
C ARG A 53 6.77 15.53 22.51
N ALA A 54 6.20 16.46 21.73
CA ALA A 54 6.18 17.88 22.06
C ALA A 54 5.14 18.22 23.15
N LEU A 55 4.13 17.37 23.35
CA LEU A 55 3.10 17.61 24.35
C LEU A 55 3.64 17.55 25.80
N PRO A 56 3.14 18.41 26.71
CA PRO A 56 3.28 18.22 28.14
C PRO A 56 2.78 16.85 28.63
N ARG A 57 3.40 16.30 29.69
CA ARG A 57 3.09 14.95 30.20
C ARG A 57 1.62 14.72 30.54
N ASN A 58 0.95 15.71 31.11
CA ASN A 58 -0.47 15.65 31.44
C ASN A 58 -1.34 15.51 30.18
N GLU A 59 -1.07 16.29 29.13
CA GLU A 59 -1.77 16.23 27.85
C GLU A 59 -1.48 14.91 27.12
N GLN A 60 -0.23 14.43 27.14
CA GLN A 60 0.13 13.10 26.64
C GLN A 60 -0.70 12.00 27.31
N GLN A 61 -0.85 12.04 28.64
CA GLN A 61 -1.57 11.03 29.39
C GLN A 61 -3.07 11.05 29.07
N GLN A 62 -3.66 12.24 28.92
CA GLN A 62 -5.06 12.40 28.52
C GLN A 62 -5.33 11.83 27.12
N MET A 63 -4.41 12.03 26.17
CA MET A 63 -4.61 11.60 24.78
C MET A 63 -4.02 10.21 24.46
N ARG A 64 -3.32 9.59 25.41
CA ARG A 64 -2.60 8.32 25.24
C ARG A 64 -3.45 7.23 24.64
N ARG A 65 -4.68 7.04 25.12
CA ARG A 65 -5.57 5.97 24.61
C ARG A 65 -5.88 6.13 23.13
N ARG A 66 -6.25 7.35 22.71
CA ARG A 66 -6.58 7.68 21.31
C ARG A 66 -5.35 7.52 20.41
N PHE A 67 -4.21 8.02 20.87
CA PHE A 67 -2.93 7.89 20.18
C PHE A 67 -2.52 6.43 19.97
N VAL A 68 -2.56 5.61 21.02
CA VAL A 68 -2.12 4.21 20.96
C VAL A 68 -2.98 3.41 20.00
N ALA A 69 -4.31 3.57 20.08
CA ALA A 69 -5.24 2.89 19.18
C ALA A 69 -4.98 3.26 17.72
N LEU A 70 -4.96 4.56 17.41
CA LEU A 70 -4.78 5.01 16.02
C LEU A 70 -3.41 4.65 15.45
N ARG A 71 -2.36 4.64 16.28
CA ARG A 71 -1.04 4.16 15.88
C ARG A 71 -1.06 2.67 15.53
N GLN A 72 -1.75 1.84 16.32
CA GLN A 72 -1.86 0.41 16.05
C GLN A 72 -2.63 0.16 14.75
N ASP A 73 -3.72 0.88 14.53
CA ASP A 73 -4.49 0.81 13.29
C ASP A 73 -3.63 1.21 12.09
N ALA A 74 -2.90 2.33 12.17
CA ALA A 74 -1.98 2.77 11.12
C ALA A 74 -0.96 1.69 10.75
N LEU A 75 -0.27 1.13 11.75
CA LEU A 75 0.78 0.13 11.53
C LEU A 75 0.20 -1.16 10.92
N LYS A 76 -0.96 -1.61 11.39
CA LYS A 76 -1.64 -2.78 10.86
C LYS A 76 -2.05 -2.58 9.40
N THR A 77 -2.66 -1.44 9.09
CA THR A 77 -3.13 -1.14 7.74
C THR A 77 -1.96 -1.02 6.77
N LEU A 78 -0.85 -0.37 7.19
CA LEU A 78 0.39 -0.32 6.40
C LEU A 78 0.99 -1.71 6.15
N GLU A 79 1.01 -2.58 7.15
CA GLU A 79 1.51 -3.94 6.99
C GLU A 79 0.69 -4.74 5.96
N ILE A 80 -0.64 -4.61 6.01
CA ILE A 80 -1.54 -5.24 5.03
C ILE A 80 -1.27 -4.69 3.63
N SER A 81 -1.21 -3.37 3.48
CA SER A 81 -0.91 -2.73 2.20
C SER A 81 0.39 -3.21 1.60
N ARG A 82 1.46 -3.30 2.42
CA ARG A 82 2.77 -3.78 1.96
C ARG A 82 2.67 -5.21 1.43
N ARG A 83 2.01 -6.12 2.18
CA ARG A 83 1.86 -7.52 1.75
C ARG A 83 1.11 -7.64 0.42
N ILE A 84 0.03 -6.88 0.23
CA ILE A 84 -0.75 -6.90 -1.02
C ILE A 84 0.08 -6.36 -2.19
N LEU A 85 0.85 -5.30 -1.99
CA LEU A 85 1.73 -4.74 -3.02
C LEU A 85 2.86 -5.72 -3.38
N ASP A 86 3.49 -6.36 -2.38
CA ASP A 86 4.53 -7.38 -2.59
C ASP A 86 3.99 -8.60 -3.37
N GLU A 87 2.79 -9.08 -3.01
CA GLU A 87 2.12 -10.18 -3.71
C GLU A 87 1.76 -9.80 -5.15
N SER A 88 1.24 -8.60 -5.36
CA SER A 88 0.89 -8.08 -6.70
C SER A 88 2.13 -7.92 -7.58
N LEU A 89 3.24 -7.45 -7.01
CA LEU A 89 4.51 -7.36 -7.70
C LEU A 89 5.03 -8.75 -8.10
N ARG A 90 4.98 -9.71 -7.17
CA ARG A 90 5.40 -11.10 -7.46
C ARG A 90 4.60 -11.71 -8.59
N ALA A 91 3.27 -11.60 -8.54
CA ALA A 91 2.40 -12.09 -9.61
C ALA A 91 2.71 -11.45 -10.97
N THR A 92 3.04 -10.15 -10.97
CA THR A 92 3.42 -9.43 -12.19
C THR A 92 4.74 -9.94 -12.77
N VAL A 93 5.75 -10.20 -11.93
CA VAL A 93 7.04 -10.76 -12.34
C VAL A 93 6.84 -12.17 -12.92
N GLU A 94 6.09 -13.04 -12.24
CA GLU A 94 5.79 -14.39 -12.73
C GLU A 94 5.08 -14.37 -14.10
N LEU A 95 4.14 -13.44 -14.30
CA LEU A 95 3.48 -13.27 -15.60
C LEU A 95 4.45 -12.83 -16.70
N LEU A 96 5.37 -11.91 -16.39
CA LEU A 96 6.40 -11.48 -17.35
C LEU A 96 7.33 -12.63 -17.74
N GLU A 97 7.78 -13.43 -16.77
CA GLU A 97 8.61 -14.62 -17.02
C GLU A 97 7.90 -15.64 -17.94
N VAL A 98 6.59 -15.87 -17.73
CA VAL A 98 5.78 -16.75 -18.60
C VAL A 98 5.66 -16.17 -20.01
N ILE A 99 5.44 -14.86 -20.15
CA ILE A 99 5.36 -14.20 -21.46
C ILE A 99 6.70 -14.29 -22.19
N GLU A 100 7.81 -14.04 -21.52
CA GLU A 100 9.16 -14.15 -22.09
C GLU A 100 9.49 -15.59 -22.50
N ALA A 101 9.12 -16.57 -21.68
CA ALA A 101 9.31 -18.00 -22.00
C ALA A 101 8.50 -18.40 -23.25
N ASN A 102 7.27 -17.90 -23.38
CA ASN A 102 6.41 -18.18 -24.54
C ASN A 102 6.90 -17.46 -25.81
N ASN A 103 7.34 -16.20 -25.72
CA ASN A 103 7.89 -15.47 -26.86
C ASN A 103 9.23 -16.05 -27.35
N ASN A 104 10.03 -16.63 -26.46
CA ASN A 104 11.27 -17.32 -26.83
C ASN A 104 11.04 -18.72 -27.41
N TYR A 105 9.80 -19.24 -27.41
CA TYR A 105 9.46 -20.56 -27.96
C TYR A 105 9.26 -20.55 -29.49
N ASP A 106 9.00 -19.39 -30.11
CA ASP A 106 8.74 -19.26 -31.56
C ASP A 106 10.01 -19.18 -32.44
N GLY A 107 11.20 -19.15 -31.84
CA GLY A 107 12.46 -18.94 -32.57
C GLY A 107 13.24 -20.21 -32.98
N ARG A 108 12.81 -21.42 -32.60
CA ARG A 108 13.62 -22.66 -32.77
C ARG A 108 12.89 -23.89 -33.29
N HIS A 109 11.72 -23.75 -33.89
CA HIS A 109 11.16 -24.82 -34.73
C HIS A 109 11.16 -24.40 -36.19
N GLY A 110 12.20 -24.86 -36.88
CA GLY A 110 12.35 -24.75 -38.32
C GLY A 110 11.13 -25.27 -39.05
N GLY A 111 10.86 -24.63 -40.19
CA GLY A 111 9.69 -24.89 -41.01
C GLY A 111 9.50 -26.37 -41.30
N ARG A 112 8.33 -26.87 -40.93
CA ARG A 112 7.67 -27.91 -41.72
C ARG A 112 6.43 -27.26 -42.31
N SER A 113 6.61 -26.71 -43.51
CA SER A 113 5.52 -26.40 -44.42
C SER A 113 4.65 -27.65 -44.54
N ILE A 114 3.44 -27.59 -44.00
CA ILE A 114 2.41 -28.59 -44.25
C ILE A 114 1.97 -28.37 -45.70
N MET A 115 2.51 -29.18 -46.61
CA MET A 115 1.99 -29.25 -47.98
C MET A 115 0.56 -29.82 -47.91
N ILE A 116 -0.42 -28.96 -48.11
CA ILE A 116 -1.81 -29.37 -48.33
C ILE A 116 -1.92 -29.73 -49.82
N ASP A 117 -1.94 -31.03 -50.12
CA ASP A 117 -2.29 -31.53 -51.45
C ASP A 117 -3.75 -31.17 -51.75
N ARG A 118 -3.97 -30.19 -52.64
CA ARG A 118 -5.28 -29.99 -53.27
C ARG A 118 -5.37 -30.92 -54.47
N LYS A 119 -6.09 -32.03 -54.34
CA LYS A 119 -6.54 -32.80 -55.50
C LYS A 119 -7.70 -32.07 -56.20
N ALA A 120 -7.59 -32.08 -57.52
CA ALA A 120 -8.45 -31.47 -58.54
C ALA A 120 -9.87 -32.01 -58.56
#